data_AF-A0A939JJE5-F1
#
_entry.id   AF-A0A939JJE5-F1
#
_cell.length_a   1.000
_cell.length_b   1.000
_cell.length_c   1.000
_cell.angle_alpha   90.00
_cell.angle_beta   90.00
_cell.angle_gamma   90.00
#
_symmetry.space_group_name_H-M   'P 1'
#
loop_
_entity.id
_entity.type
_entity.pdbx_description
1 polymer ?
#
loop_
_entity_poly.entity_id
_entity_poly.type
_entity_poly.pdbx_seq_one_letter_code
_entity_poly.pdbx_strand_id
1 'polypeptide(L)' 'MSTEARRREIVHIAGQSGSVDGAALAVRLDVARETVRRDLRALENHGLVRRTHGGALGA' A
#
# COMPACT_ATOMS: atom_id res chain seq x y z
N MET A 1 -4.73 -15.26 1.58
CA MET A 1 -3.73 -14.67 0.66
C MET A 1 -2.36 -14.69 1.32
N SER A 2 -1.30 -15.12 0.64
CA SER A 2 0.07 -15.07 1.20
C SER A 2 0.60 -13.64 1.25
N THR A 3 1.60 -13.39 2.10
CA THR A 3 2.25 -12.06 2.20
C THR A 3 2.88 -11.64 0.88
N GLU A 4 3.53 -12.56 0.16
CA GLU A 4 4.16 -12.24 -1.13
C GLU A 4 3.13 -11.92 -2.21
N ALA A 5 2.05 -12.70 -2.31
CA ALA A 5 0.96 -12.42 -3.23
C ALA A 5 0.33 -11.04 -2.94
N ARG A 6 0.13 -10.72 -1.66
CA ARG A 6 -0.41 -9.42 -1.23
C ARG A 6 0.49 -8.26 -1.62
N ARG A 7 1.78 -8.39 -1.42
CA ARG A 7 2.77 -7.36 -1.81
C ARG A 7 2.79 -7.13 -3.31
N ARG A 8 2.74 -8.20 -4.12
CA ARG A 8 2.67 -8.07 -5.59
C ARG A 8 1.40 -7.34 -6.02
N GLU A 9 0.26 -7.67 -5.42
CA GLU A 9 -1.01 -6.99 -5.68
C GLU A 9 -0.95 -5.50 -5.29
N ILE A 10 -0.36 -5.16 -4.13
CA ILE A 10 -0.17 -3.76 -3.72
C ILE A 10 0.65 -2.97 -4.75
N VAL A 11 1.76 -3.53 -5.25
CA VAL A 11 2.58 -2.90 -6.29
C VAL A 11 1.80 -2.74 -7.59
N HIS A 12 1.03 -3.76 -7.96
CA HIS A 12 0.21 -3.72 -9.17
C HIS A 12 -0.84 -2.61 -9.11
N ILE A 13 -1.60 -2.52 -8.01
CA ILE A 13 -2.61 -1.48 -7.79
C ILE A 13 -1.97 -0.09 -7.77
N ALA A 14 -0.84 0.07 -7.08
CA ALA A 14 -0.11 1.33 -7.01
C ALA A 14 0.42 1.77 -8.38
N GLY A 15 0.94 0.83 -9.17
CA GLY A 15 1.45 1.09 -10.52
C GLY A 15 0.34 1.48 -11.51
N GLN A 16 -0.85 0.90 -11.40
CA GLN A 16 -1.99 1.27 -12.25
C GLN A 16 -2.57 2.65 -11.90
N SER A 17 -2.67 2.96 -10.60
CA SER A 17 -3.37 4.16 -10.12
C SER A 17 -2.43 5.36 -9.95
N GLY A 18 -1.12 5.16 -10.03
CA GLY A 18 -0.07 6.15 -9.77
C GLY A 18 0.10 6.50 -8.28
N SER A 19 -0.96 6.43 -7.48
CA SER A 19 -0.95 6.49 -6.03
C SER A 19 -2.08 5.65 -5.44
N VAL A 20 -1.92 5.21 -4.20
CA VAL A 20 -2.95 4.41 -3.52
C VAL A 20 -2.97 4.71 -2.03
N ASP A 21 -4.17 4.80 -1.48
CA ASP A 21 -4.38 4.98 -0.05
C ASP A 21 -4.27 3.64 0.71
N GLY A 22 -3.60 3.67 1.87
CA GLY A 22 -3.40 2.49 2.70
C GLY A 22 -4.68 1.96 3.35
N ALA A 23 -5.68 2.81 3.60
CA ALA A 23 -6.98 2.36 4.10
C ALA A 23 -7.82 1.74 2.97
N ALA A 24 -7.76 2.27 1.75
CA ALA A 24 -8.38 1.66 0.57
C ALA A 24 -7.80 0.28 0.26
N LEU A 25 -6.47 0.12 0.34
CA LEU A 25 -5.82 -1.19 0.21
C LEU A 25 -6.27 -2.17 1.30
N ALA A 26 -6.44 -1.71 2.53
CA ALA A 26 -6.87 -2.56 3.65
C ALA A 26 -8.26 -3.15 3.40
N VAL A 27 -9.20 -2.32 2.90
CA VAL A 27 -10.55 -2.78 2.53
C VAL A 27 -10.50 -3.71 1.32
N ARG A 28 -9.76 -3.35 0.27
CA ARG A 28 -9.71 -4.13 -0.98
C ARG A 28 -9.05 -5.50 -0.82
N LEU A 29 -8.05 -5.60 0.05
CA LEU A 29 -7.28 -6.83 0.30
C LEU A 29 -7.80 -7.63 1.49
N ASP A 30 -8.87 -7.16 2.16
CA ASP A 30 -9.45 -7.74 3.36
C ASP A 30 -8.40 -8.00 4.47
N VAL A 31 -7.60 -6.97 4.78
CA VAL A 31 -6.56 -7.04 5.82
C VAL A 31 -6.58 -5.81 6.71
N ALA A 32 -6.04 -5.94 7.92
CA ALA A 32 -5.87 -4.80 8.81
C ALA A 32 -4.97 -3.71 8.20
N ARG A 33 -5.26 -2.44 8.52
CA ARG A 33 -4.42 -1.28 8.12
C ARG A 33 -2.96 -1.41 8.57
N GLU A 34 -2.71 -2.07 9.70
CA GLU A 34 -1.33 -2.33 10.14
C GLU A 34 -0.59 -3.30 9.21
N THR A 35 -1.26 -4.33 8.72
CA THR A 35 -0.71 -5.28 7.73
C THR A 35 -0.31 -4.55 6.46
N VAL A 36 -1.20 -3.71 5.92
CA VAL A 36 -0.89 -2.88 4.76
C VAL A 36 0.29 -1.95 5.03
N ARG A 37 0.35 -1.30 6.20
CA ARG A 37 1.48 -0.44 6.58
C ARG A 37 2.80 -1.22 6.63
N ARG A 38 2.82 -2.44 7.17
CA ARG A 38 4.02 -3.30 7.20
C ARG A 38 4.43 -3.72 5.79
N ASP A 39 3.48 -4.07 4.94
CA ASP A 39 3.75 -4.45 3.55
C ASP A 39 4.27 -3.28 2.71
N LEU A 40 3.65 -2.09 2.85
CA LEU A 40 4.13 -0.86 2.22
C LEU A 40 5.54 -0.48 2.69
N ARG A 41 5.86 -0.63 3.98
CA ARG A 41 7.23 -0.42 4.48
C ARG A 41 8.22 -1.41 3.86
N ALA A 42 7.86 -2.69 3.77
CA ALA A 42 8.72 -3.69 3.14
C ALA A 42 8.95 -3.36 1.66
N LEU A 43 7.89 -3.04 0.92
CA LEU A 43 7.97 -2.67 -0.49
C LEU A 43 8.78 -1.37 -0.71
N GLU A 44 8.67 -0.39 0.19
CA GLU A 44 9.46 0.85 0.17
C GLU A 44 10.95 0.57 0.37
N ASN A 45 11.30 -0.29 1.34
CA ASN A 45 12.69 -0.70 1.56
C ASN A 45 13.28 -1.43 0.35
N HIS A 46 12.45 -2.07 -0.47
CA HIS A 46 12.85 -2.71 -1.73
C HIS A 46 12.80 -1.76 -2.94
N GLY A 47 12.42 -0.49 -2.77
CA GLY A 47 12.32 0.49 -3.85
C GLY A 47 11.15 0.26 -4.82
N LEU A 48 10.20 -0.60 -4.47
CA LEU A 48 9.06 -0.97 -5.32
C LEU A 48 7.88 0.00 -5.22
N VAL A 49 7.78 0.71 -4.10
CA VAL A 49 6.79 1.77 -3.87
C VAL A 49 7.48 2.93 -3.17
N ARG A 50 6.93 4.14 -3.34
CA ARG A 50 7.38 5.31 -2.59
C ARG A 50 6.18 5.88 -1.84
N ARG A 51 6.27 5.98 -0.51
CA ARG A 51 5.20 6.61 0.26
C ARG A 51 5.25 8.12 0.08
N THR A 52 4.27 8.65 -0.63
CA THR A 52 3.92 10.07 -0.55
C THR A 52 3.15 10.28 0.73
N HIS A 53 3.69 11.06 1.68
CA HIS A 53 2.98 11.46 2.91
C HIS A 53 1.87 12.50 2.62
N GLY A 54 1.31 12.51 1.40
CA GLY A 54 0.21 13.38 1.01
C GLY A 54 -1.10 12.59 1.14
N GLY A 55 -2.16 13.08 1.78
CA GLY A 55 -2.42 14.46 2.18
C GLY A 55 -3.08 14.56 3.55
N ALA A 56 -2.60 15.50 4.35
CA ALA A 56 -3.49 16.30 5.17
C ALA A 56 -4.19 17.28 4.21
N LEU A 57 -5.50 17.09 3.97
CA LEU A 57 -6.33 18.22 3.61
C LEU A 57 -6.61 18.94 4.93
N GLY A 58 -5.79 19.94 5.21
CA GLY A 58 -6.06 20.89 6.28
C GLY A 58 -7.33 21.68 5.95
N ALA A 59 -8.19 21.82 6.95
CA ALA A 59 -8.97 23.03 7.12
C ALA A 59 -8.26 23.87 8.18
#